data_AF-A0A6M8V0Y8-F1
#
_entry.id   AF-A0A6M8V0Y8-F1
#
_cell.length_a   1.000
_cell.length_b   1.000
_cell.length_c   1.000
_cell.angle_alpha   90.00
_cell.angle_beta   90.00
_cell.angle_gamma   90.00
#
_symmetry.space_group_name_H-M   'P 1'
#
loop_
_entity.id
_entity.type
_entity.pdbx_description
1 polymer ?
#
loop_
_entity_poly.entity_id
_entity_poly.type
_entity_poly.pdbx_seq_one_letter_code
_entity_poly.pdbx_strand_id
1 'polypeptide(L)'
;MTDKDCRYIENNLQLTNRELASKIGVSIYQVKHYLEQKNLRRTSEQLKQIFLQHGEDQRGARNPNWKGGRSKNHYFYKLRAIAKDRAETGGLKIRARNKVQYHKKVGNITLEPCAICGSKKNIEAHHLDLSYNDALDVQPLCRQHHRALHKEINNQKNQTQE
;
A
#
# COMPACT_ATOMS: atom_id res chain seq x y z
N MET A 1 29.48 12.38 -16.05
CA MET A 1 29.58 12.86 -14.65
C MET A 1 31.04 13.10 -14.38
N THR A 2 31.38 14.32 -13.96
CA THR A 2 32.77 14.73 -13.74
C THR A 2 33.30 14.21 -12.41
N ASP A 3 34.62 14.21 -12.21
CA ASP A 3 35.21 13.80 -10.94
C ASP A 3 34.75 14.67 -9.76
N LYS A 4 34.53 15.97 -10.02
CA LYS A 4 33.96 16.91 -9.05
C LYS A 4 32.55 16.50 -8.63
N ASP A 5 31.74 16.03 -9.57
CA ASP A 5 30.37 15.57 -9.31
C ASP A 5 30.37 14.30 -8.45
N CYS A 6 31.26 13.35 -8.76
CA CYS A 6 31.43 12.12 -8.01
C CYS A 6 31.81 12.39 -6.55
N ARG A 7 32.82 13.26 -6.33
CA ARG A 7 33.22 13.69 -4.98
C ARG A 7 32.10 14.40 -4.24
N TYR A 8 31.29 15.20 -4.94
CA TYR A 8 30.14 15.85 -4.34
C TYR A 8 29.11 14.82 -3.85
N ILE A 9 28.81 13.77 -4.65
CA ILE A 9 27.88 12.70 -4.27
C ILE A 9 28.36 11.98 -3.01
N GLU A 10 29.64 11.62 -2.96
CA GLU A 10 30.23 10.87 -1.84
C GLU A 10 30.18 11.66 -0.53
N ASN A 11 30.46 12.97 -0.58
CA ASN A 11 30.43 13.85 0.58
C ASN A 11 29.02 14.26 1.02
N ASN A 12 28.00 13.98 0.22
CA ASN A 12 26.62 14.46 0.46
C ASN A 12 25.59 13.32 0.43
N LEU A 13 25.96 12.12 0.88
CA LEU A 13 25.05 10.96 0.92
C LEU A 13 23.82 11.16 1.83
N GLN A 14 23.82 12.18 2.69
CA GLN A 14 22.65 12.63 3.45
C GLN A 14 21.57 13.32 2.61
N LEU A 15 21.86 13.70 1.36
CA LEU A 15 20.89 14.27 0.43
C LEU A 15 20.19 13.16 -0.38
N THR A 16 18.97 13.42 -0.84
CA THR A 16 18.30 12.50 -1.78
C THR A 16 18.97 12.49 -3.14
N ASN A 17 18.75 11.41 -3.89
CA ASN A 17 19.21 11.32 -5.28
C ASN A 17 18.66 12.46 -6.14
N ARG A 18 17.48 12.99 -5.82
CA ARG A 18 16.88 14.14 -6.52
C ARG A 18 17.64 15.44 -6.24
N GLU A 19 17.98 15.68 -4.99
CA GLU A 19 18.74 16.87 -4.58
C GLU A 19 20.18 16.83 -5.11
N LEU A 20 20.84 15.67 -5.03
CA LEU A 20 22.15 15.44 -5.63
C LEU A 20 22.12 15.72 -7.13
N ALA A 21 21.15 15.15 -7.83
CA ALA A 21 20.95 15.36 -9.26
C ALA A 21 20.73 16.84 -9.60
N SER A 22 19.86 17.52 -8.84
CA SER A 22 19.55 18.94 -9.05
C SER A 22 20.74 19.86 -8.77
N LYS A 23 21.60 19.54 -7.81
CA LYS A 23 22.77 20.37 -7.45
C LYS A 23 23.90 20.26 -8.46
N ILE A 24 24.07 19.09 -9.04
CA ILE A 24 25.11 18.79 -10.02
C ILE A 24 24.63 19.10 -11.45
N GLY A 25 23.31 19.16 -11.69
CA GLY A 25 22.73 19.36 -13.01
C GLY A 25 22.71 18.08 -13.86
N VAL A 26 22.62 16.92 -13.20
CA VAL A 26 22.55 15.60 -13.86
C VAL A 26 21.19 14.95 -13.64
N SER A 27 20.90 13.87 -14.36
CA SER A 27 19.69 13.10 -14.14
C SER A 27 19.77 12.27 -12.85
N ILE A 28 18.61 12.00 -12.25
CA ILE A 28 18.49 11.12 -11.07
C ILE A 28 19.04 9.72 -11.36
N TYR A 29 18.89 9.25 -12.61
CA TYR A 29 19.38 7.95 -13.05
C TYR A 29 20.92 7.89 -13.02
N GLN A 30 21.61 8.94 -13.46
CA GLN A 30 23.08 9.01 -13.43
C GLN A 30 23.62 8.93 -11.99
N VAL A 31 22.95 9.58 -11.04
CA VAL A 31 23.30 9.47 -9.61
C VAL A 31 23.09 8.05 -9.09
N LYS A 32 21.94 7.43 -9.40
CA LYS A 32 21.65 6.03 -8.99
C LYS A 32 22.69 5.06 -9.54
N HIS A 33 22.93 5.13 -10.83
CA HIS A 33 23.89 4.28 -11.52
C HIS A 33 25.29 4.41 -10.93
N TYR A 34 25.73 5.62 -10.57
CA TYR A 34 27.00 5.83 -9.90
C TYR A 34 27.09 5.17 -8.52
N LEU A 35 26.05 5.36 -7.69
CA LEU A 35 26.00 4.74 -6.37
C LEU A 35 26.03 3.20 -6.47
N GLU A 36 25.34 2.63 -7.46
CA GLU A 36 25.36 1.19 -7.75
C GLU A 36 26.73 0.72 -8.21
N GLN A 37 27.36 1.41 -9.17
CA GLN A 37 28.70 1.07 -9.67
C GLN A 37 29.78 1.12 -8.58
N LYS A 38 29.67 2.07 -7.64
CA LYS A 38 30.58 2.20 -6.50
C LYS A 38 30.17 1.36 -5.29
N ASN A 39 29.04 0.64 -5.39
CA ASN A 39 28.42 -0.10 -4.28
C ASN A 39 28.27 0.74 -3.00
N LEU A 40 27.99 2.04 -3.16
CA LEU A 40 27.84 2.98 -2.05
C LEU A 40 26.43 2.86 -1.49
N ARG A 41 26.33 2.35 -0.26
CA ARG A 41 25.09 2.28 0.49
C ARG A 41 25.04 3.39 1.53
N ARG A 42 23.88 4.04 1.63
CA ARG A 42 23.61 5.00 2.71
C ARG A 42 23.52 4.27 4.04
N THR A 43 24.07 4.89 5.08
CA THR A 43 23.93 4.43 6.46
C THR A 43 22.50 4.65 6.97
N SER A 44 22.13 3.97 8.04
CA SER A 44 20.83 4.15 8.70
C SER A 44 20.60 5.60 9.15
N GLU A 45 21.65 6.29 9.61
CA GLU A 45 21.55 7.69 10.03
C GLU A 45 21.31 8.62 8.84
N GLN A 46 22.02 8.42 7.73
CA GLN A 46 21.80 9.18 6.48
C GLN A 46 20.37 8.96 5.94
N LEU A 47 19.88 7.73 5.98
CA LEU A 47 18.49 7.43 5.58
C LEU A 47 17.47 8.11 6.51
N LYS A 48 17.75 8.16 7.82
CA LYS A 48 16.90 8.85 8.79
C LYS A 48 16.87 10.36 8.55
N GLN A 49 18.00 10.99 8.24
CA GLN A 49 18.07 12.42 7.89
C GLN A 49 17.25 12.72 6.62
N ILE A 50 17.42 11.91 5.57
CA ILE A 50 16.60 12.01 4.35
C ILE A 50 15.12 11.87 4.69
N PHE A 51 14.76 10.89 5.51
CA PHE A 51 13.37 10.66 5.89
C PHE A 51 12.80 11.83 6.70
N LEU A 52 13.54 12.40 7.64
CA LEU A 52 13.11 13.56 8.42
C LEU A 52 12.90 14.78 7.53
N GLN A 53 13.83 15.03 6.60
CA GLN A 53 13.75 16.16 5.68
C GLN A 53 12.54 16.04 4.73
N HIS A 54 12.32 14.87 4.14
CA HIS A 54 11.22 14.63 3.19
C HIS A 54 9.88 14.30 3.88
N GLY A 55 9.91 13.91 5.15
CA GLY A 55 8.72 13.60 5.94
C GLY A 55 7.80 14.80 6.12
N GLU A 56 8.36 16.01 6.16
CA GLU A 56 7.61 17.27 6.15
C GLU A 56 6.92 17.52 4.81
N ASP A 57 7.57 17.20 3.69
CA ASP A 57 6.99 17.34 2.34
C ASP A 57 5.91 16.28 2.05
N GLN A 58 5.90 15.17 2.80
CA GLN A 58 4.84 14.17 2.74
C GLN A 58 3.61 14.52 3.59
N ARG A 59 3.57 15.70 4.21
CA ARG A 59 2.44 16.17 5.02
C ARG A 59 1.67 17.29 4.34
N GLY A 60 0.38 17.35 4.63
CA GLY A 60 -0.49 18.47 4.25
C GLY A 60 -0.40 18.84 2.76
N ALA A 61 -0.48 20.13 2.46
CA ALA A 61 -0.52 20.64 1.08
C ALA A 61 0.70 20.38 0.21
N ARG A 62 1.83 20.04 0.83
CA ARG A 62 3.08 19.79 0.10
C ARG A 62 3.16 18.38 -0.47
N ASN A 63 2.39 17.44 0.08
CA ASN A 63 2.37 16.07 -0.42
C ASN A 63 1.62 16.02 -1.76
N PRO A 64 2.24 15.57 -2.86
CA PRO A 64 1.57 15.45 -4.16
C PRO A 64 0.34 14.54 -4.14
N ASN A 65 0.31 13.59 -3.20
CA ASN A 65 -0.82 12.70 -2.95
C ASN A 65 -1.87 13.30 -2.00
N TRP A 66 -1.65 14.49 -1.43
CA TRP A 66 -2.62 15.17 -0.58
C TRP A 66 -3.77 15.73 -1.40
N LYS A 67 -4.94 15.13 -1.22
CA LYS A 67 -6.18 15.52 -1.89
C LYS A 67 -6.91 16.61 -1.09
N GLY A 68 -6.24 17.72 -0.79
CA GLY A 68 -6.88 18.90 -0.17
C GLY A 68 -7.43 18.67 1.24
N GLY A 69 -6.80 17.83 2.05
CA GLY A 69 -7.28 17.54 3.41
C GLY A 69 -8.54 16.66 3.48
N ARG A 70 -9.02 16.13 2.33
CA ARG A 70 -10.17 15.22 2.27
C ARG A 70 -10.02 14.02 3.20
N SER A 71 -8.78 13.59 3.54
CA SER A 71 -8.51 12.49 4.49
C SER A 71 -9.17 12.69 5.86
N LYS A 72 -9.39 13.94 6.29
CA LYS A 72 -10.14 14.23 7.54
C LYS A 72 -11.64 13.96 7.40
N ASN A 73 -12.18 14.00 6.18
CA ASN A 73 -13.57 13.68 5.89
C ASN A 73 -13.72 12.15 5.68
N HIS A 74 -13.68 11.40 6.78
CA HIS A 74 -13.91 9.95 6.78
C HIS A 74 -15.21 9.57 6.04
N TYR A 75 -16.26 10.40 6.17
CA TYR A 75 -17.55 10.16 5.54
C TYR A 75 -17.46 10.21 4.01
N PHE A 76 -16.66 11.12 3.42
CA PHE A 76 -16.43 11.17 1.98
C PHE A 76 -15.87 9.85 1.42
N TYR A 77 -14.85 9.27 2.07
CA TYR A 77 -14.28 7.99 1.63
C TYR A 77 -15.24 6.83 1.84
N LYS A 78 -16.00 6.85 2.94
CA LYS A 78 -17.08 5.87 3.18
C LYS A 78 -18.11 5.90 2.05
N LEU A 79 -18.60 7.09 1.69
CA LEU A 79 -19.55 7.27 0.59
C LEU A 79 -18.97 6.82 -0.74
N ARG A 80 -17.71 7.15 -1.02
CA ARG A 80 -17.04 6.72 -2.26
C ARG A 80 -16.89 5.20 -2.35
N ALA A 81 -16.55 4.56 -1.24
CA ALA A 81 -16.48 3.10 -1.18
C ALA A 81 -17.86 2.47 -1.41
N ILE A 82 -18.92 3.03 -0.82
CA ILE A 82 -20.32 2.59 -1.05
C ILE A 82 -20.73 2.79 -2.51
N ALA A 83 -20.43 3.94 -3.11
CA ALA A 83 -20.76 4.22 -4.50
C ALA A 83 -20.04 3.25 -5.45
N LYS A 84 -18.76 2.98 -5.20
CA LYS A 84 -17.98 1.98 -5.94
C LYS A 84 -18.60 0.58 -5.83
N ASP A 85 -18.96 0.17 -4.62
CA ASP A 85 -19.63 -1.13 -4.36
C ASP A 85 -20.96 -1.26 -5.09
N ARG A 86 -21.75 -0.18 -5.12
CA ARG A 86 -23.01 -0.11 -5.86
C ARG A 86 -22.80 -0.22 -7.37
N ALA A 87 -21.78 0.44 -7.90
CA ALA A 87 -21.46 0.38 -9.32
C ALA A 87 -20.91 -0.99 -9.74
N GLU A 88 -20.04 -1.61 -8.94
CA GLU A 88 -19.36 -2.87 -9.29
C GLU A 88 -20.20 -4.11 -9.00
N THR A 89 -20.94 -4.14 -7.89
CA THR A 89 -21.62 -5.35 -7.41
C THR A 89 -23.07 -5.07 -6.98
N GLY A 90 -23.66 -3.94 -7.35
CA GLY A 90 -25.01 -3.56 -6.89
C GLY A 90 -25.13 -3.38 -5.37
N GLY A 91 -24.02 -3.24 -4.64
CA GLY A 91 -24.01 -3.16 -3.18
C GLY A 91 -23.91 -4.51 -2.45
N LEU A 92 -23.81 -5.62 -3.17
CA LEU A 92 -23.76 -6.97 -2.61
C LEU A 92 -22.55 -7.18 -1.69
N LYS A 93 -21.37 -6.67 -2.07
CA LYS A 93 -20.15 -6.83 -1.27
C LYS A 93 -20.23 -6.17 0.10
N ILE A 94 -20.78 -4.96 0.21
CA ILE A 94 -21.02 -4.33 1.53
C ILE A 94 -22.06 -5.11 2.33
N ARG A 95 -23.15 -5.55 1.69
CA ARG A 95 -24.19 -6.36 2.35
C ARG A 95 -23.63 -7.67 2.90
N ALA A 96 -22.87 -8.41 2.10
CA ALA A 96 -22.24 -9.65 2.49
C ALA A 96 -21.28 -9.45 3.68
N ARG A 97 -20.41 -8.44 3.61
CA ARG A 97 -19.54 -8.06 4.74
C ARG A 97 -20.33 -7.78 6.02
N ASN A 98 -21.38 -6.97 5.93
CA ASN A 98 -22.19 -6.60 7.09
C ASN A 98 -22.90 -7.82 7.68
N LYS A 99 -23.38 -8.75 6.84
CA LYS A 99 -24.02 -10.00 7.27
C LYS A 99 -23.03 -10.89 8.04
N VAL A 100 -21.82 -11.10 7.52
CA VAL A 100 -20.75 -11.83 8.24
C VAL A 100 -20.47 -11.16 9.59
N GLN A 101 -20.29 -9.84 9.62
CA GLN A 101 -20.01 -9.13 10.88
C GLN A 101 -21.14 -9.26 11.90
N TYR A 102 -22.39 -9.18 11.44
CA TYR A 102 -23.56 -9.41 12.29
C TYR A 102 -23.55 -10.84 12.86
N HIS A 103 -23.44 -11.87 11.99
CA HIS A 103 -23.44 -13.26 12.42
C HIS A 103 -22.25 -13.62 13.33
N LYS A 104 -21.08 -13.01 13.12
CA LYS A 104 -19.93 -13.11 14.04
C LYS A 104 -20.24 -12.51 15.40
N LYS A 105 -20.84 -11.31 15.41
CA LYS A 105 -21.16 -10.57 16.65
C LYS A 105 -22.19 -11.32 17.50
N VAL A 106 -23.20 -11.91 16.87
CA VAL A 106 -24.25 -12.66 17.57
C VAL A 106 -23.87 -14.12 17.86
N GLY A 107 -22.72 -14.59 17.36
CA GLY A 107 -22.22 -15.95 17.61
C GLY A 107 -22.76 -17.04 16.68
N ASN A 108 -23.50 -16.68 15.63
CA ASN A 108 -24.03 -17.63 14.64
C ASN A 108 -22.93 -18.23 13.74
N ILE A 109 -21.80 -17.53 13.59
CA ILE A 109 -20.62 -18.07 12.91
C ILE A 109 -19.39 -17.85 13.78
N THR A 110 -18.57 -18.88 13.87
CA THR A 110 -17.22 -18.80 14.44
C THR A 110 -16.25 -19.05 13.30
N LEU A 111 -15.27 -18.15 13.14
CA LEU A 111 -14.25 -18.35 12.11
C LEU A 111 -13.25 -19.38 12.60
N GLU A 112 -13.05 -20.41 11.78
CA GLU A 112 -12.00 -21.39 11.96
C GLU A 112 -10.60 -20.75 11.86
N PRO A 113 -9.53 -21.44 12.29
CA PRO A 113 -8.18 -21.01 12.03
C PRO A 113 -7.92 -20.77 10.53
N CYS A 114 -6.88 -20.02 10.21
CA CYS A 114 -6.53 -19.71 8.82
C CYS A 114 -6.42 -20.99 7.99
N ALA A 115 -7.17 -21.07 6.89
CA ALA A 115 -7.20 -22.24 6.02
C ALA A 115 -5.84 -22.59 5.39
N ILE A 116 -4.91 -21.61 5.31
CA ILE A 116 -3.59 -21.80 4.69
C ILE A 116 -2.53 -22.21 5.71
N CYS A 117 -2.49 -21.57 6.90
CA CYS A 117 -1.41 -21.79 7.87
C CYS A 117 -1.86 -22.23 9.26
N GLY A 118 -3.16 -22.43 9.49
CA GLY A 118 -3.70 -22.85 10.78
C GLY A 118 -3.58 -21.81 11.91
N SER A 119 -3.13 -20.58 11.62
CA SER A 119 -3.05 -19.53 12.65
C SER A 119 -4.43 -19.20 13.20
N LYS A 120 -4.51 -18.91 14.50
CA LYS A 120 -5.72 -18.41 15.19
C LYS A 120 -5.69 -16.90 15.42
N LYS A 121 -4.61 -16.21 14.98
CA LYS A 121 -4.40 -14.78 15.20
C LYS A 121 -4.84 -13.98 13.98
N ASN A 122 -5.55 -12.88 14.21
CA ASN A 122 -5.97 -11.91 13.17
C ASN A 122 -6.73 -12.58 12.01
N ILE A 123 -7.76 -13.37 12.34
CA ILE A 123 -8.57 -14.08 11.35
C ILE A 123 -9.65 -13.17 10.77
N GLU A 124 -9.61 -13.05 9.45
CA GLU A 124 -10.51 -12.26 8.63
C GLU A 124 -11.30 -13.22 7.73
N ALA A 125 -12.55 -12.86 7.45
CA ALA A 125 -13.40 -13.60 6.53
C ALA A 125 -13.15 -13.10 5.10
N HIS A 126 -12.78 -14.00 4.20
CA HIS A 126 -12.62 -13.72 2.78
C HIS A 126 -13.78 -14.34 2.00
N HIS A 127 -14.51 -13.53 1.25
CA HIS A 127 -15.47 -14.02 0.26
C HIS A 127 -14.70 -14.49 -0.98
N LEU A 128 -14.77 -15.80 -1.28
CA LEU A 128 -14.08 -16.39 -2.44
C LEU A 128 -14.74 -16.03 -3.76
N ASP A 129 -16.06 -15.90 -3.74
CA ASP A 129 -16.85 -15.56 -4.91
C ASP A 129 -16.95 -14.03 -5.09
N LEU A 130 -16.73 -13.58 -6.33
CA LEU A 130 -16.91 -12.20 -6.76
C LEU A 130 -18.37 -11.79 -6.89
N SER A 131 -19.31 -12.73 -6.95
CA SER A 131 -20.75 -12.47 -7.03
C SER A 131 -21.43 -12.26 -5.67
N TYR A 132 -20.77 -12.65 -4.56
CA TYR A 132 -21.25 -12.48 -3.18
C TYR A 132 -22.65 -13.09 -2.94
N ASN A 133 -23.02 -14.12 -3.72
CA ASN A 133 -24.34 -14.75 -3.66
C ASN A 133 -24.59 -15.46 -2.32
N ASP A 134 -23.56 -16.11 -1.78
CA ASP A 134 -23.59 -16.59 -0.39
C ASP A 134 -22.73 -15.69 0.50
N ALA A 135 -23.41 -14.87 1.27
CA ALA A 135 -22.76 -13.94 2.17
C ALA A 135 -22.06 -14.60 3.36
N LEU A 136 -22.47 -15.82 3.75
CA LEU A 136 -21.90 -16.53 4.90
C LEU A 136 -20.86 -17.57 4.49
N ASP A 137 -20.80 -17.93 3.21
CA ASP A 137 -19.70 -18.70 2.65
C ASP A 137 -18.44 -17.84 2.57
N VAL A 138 -17.59 -17.99 3.58
CA VAL A 138 -16.34 -17.25 3.71
C VAL A 138 -15.20 -18.18 4.08
N GLN A 139 -14.07 -17.99 3.42
CA GLN A 139 -12.85 -18.66 3.81
C GLN A 139 -12.16 -17.89 4.94
N PRO A 140 -11.86 -18.54 6.09
CA PRO A 140 -11.13 -17.91 7.17
C PRO A 140 -9.65 -17.82 6.82
N LEU A 141 -9.11 -16.61 6.79
CA LEU A 141 -7.70 -16.36 6.47
C LEU A 141 -7.08 -15.42 7.50
N CYS A 142 -5.83 -15.64 7.88
CA CYS A 142 -5.10 -14.63 8.64
C CYS A 142 -4.84 -13.41 7.76
N ARG A 143 -4.73 -12.22 8.36
CA ARG A 143 -4.48 -10.95 7.66
C ARG A 143 -3.37 -11.00 6.59
N GLN A 144 -2.31 -11.76 6.84
CA GLN A 144 -1.21 -11.91 5.87
C GLN A 144 -1.67 -12.62 4.60
N HIS A 145 -2.26 -13.81 4.76
CA HIS A 145 -2.77 -14.60 3.63
C HIS A 145 -3.96 -13.93 2.94
N HIS A 146 -4.82 -13.26 3.70
CA HIS A 146 -5.92 -12.49 3.12
C HIS A 146 -5.42 -11.39 2.17
N ARG A 147 -4.35 -10.68 2.55
CA ARG A 147 -3.72 -9.67 1.69
C ARG A 147 -3.01 -10.27 0.49
N ALA A 148 -2.32 -11.39 0.67
CA ALA A 148 -1.65 -12.09 -0.42
C ALA A 148 -2.67 -12.51 -1.50
N LEU A 149 -3.80 -13.09 -1.09
CA LEU A 149 -4.87 -13.50 -1.99
C LEU A 149 -5.47 -12.31 -2.76
N HIS A 150 -5.76 -11.18 -2.09
CA HIS A 150 -6.20 -9.96 -2.81
C HIS A 150 -5.17 -9.46 -3.81
N LYS A 151 -3.87 -9.58 -3.52
CA LYS A 151 -2.80 -9.19 -4.44
C LYS A 151 -2.81 -10.09 -5.68
N GLU A 152 -2.94 -11.41 -5.50
CA GLU A 152 -3.03 -12.37 -6.59
C GLU A 152 -4.25 -12.12 -7.48
N ILE A 153 -5.44 -11.95 -6.88
CA ILE A 153 -6.68 -11.63 -7.61
C ILE A 153 -6.53 -10.34 -8.44
N ASN A 154 -5.92 -9.29 -7.87
CA ASN A 154 -5.72 -8.03 -8.59
C ASN A 154 -4.71 -8.17 -9.74
N ASN A 155 -3.65 -8.97 -9.55
CA ASN A 155 -2.67 -9.22 -10.60
C ASN A 155 -3.31 -9.95 -11.79
N GLN A 156 -4.15 -10.97 -11.52
CA GLN A 156 -4.87 -11.70 -12.55
C GLN A 156 -5.84 -10.81 -13.34
N LYS A 157 -6.53 -9.88 -12.66
CA LYS A 157 -7.40 -8.88 -13.33
C LYS A 157 -6.64 -7.95 -14.27
N ASN A 158 -5.42 -7.57 -13.90
CA ASN A 158 -4.59 -6.70 -14.76
C ASN A 158 -4.06 -7.46 -15.99
N GLN A 159 -3.75 -8.75 -15.84
CA GLN A 159 -3.27 -9.60 -16.95
C GLN A 159 -4.34 -9.97 -17.97
N THR A 160 -5.61 -9.93 -17.58
CA THR A 160 -6.76 -10.25 -18.46
C THR A 160 -7.33 -9.02 -19.18
N GLN A 161 -6.76 -7.84 -18.94
CA GLN A 161 -7.19 -6.57 -19.52
C GLN A 161 -6.17 -6.00 -20.54
N GLU A 162 -5.11 -6.74 -20.84
CA GLU A 162 -4.15 -6.51 -21.93
C GLU A 162 -4.46 -7.45 -23.10
#